data_AF-A0A099W1X4-F1
#
_entry.id   AF-A0A099W1X4-F1
#
_cell.length_a   1.000
_cell.length_b   1.000
_cell.length_c   1.000
_cell.angle_alpha   90.00
_cell.angle_beta   90.00
_cell.angle_gamma   90.00
#
_symmetry.space_group_name_H-M   'P 1'
#
loop_
_entity.id
_entity.type
_entity.pdbx_description
1 polymer ?
#
loop_
_entity_poly.entity_id
_entity_poly.type
_entity_poly.pdbx_seq_one_letter_code
_entity_poly.pdbx_strand_id
1 'polypeptide(L)'
;MSLTQQQVTDTIREFQQNLAISEWSVDQIATELQTSSEKINRILHLEQQSIEDPWILKEFLEQQIKKSGKTAVPFTALKGDYHQYWFLKAKKIDKMQLSKGDY
;
A
#
# COMPACT_ATOMS: atom_id res chain seq x y z
N MET A 1 4.56 1.66 -16.71
CA MET A 1 3.84 2.94 -16.48
C MET A 1 4.48 3.61 -15.30
N SER A 2 4.77 4.90 -15.39
CA SER A 2 5.41 5.66 -14.30
C SER A 2 4.43 6.72 -13.82
N LEU A 3 4.33 6.90 -12.52
CA LEU A 3 3.53 7.96 -11.93
C LEU A 3 4.18 9.31 -12.23
N THR A 4 3.36 10.32 -12.53
CA THR A 4 3.82 11.72 -12.55
C THR A 4 4.13 12.18 -11.12
N GLN A 5 4.93 13.23 -10.95
CA GLN A 5 5.25 13.77 -9.62
C GLN A 5 4.01 14.17 -8.81
N GLN A 6 2.98 14.67 -9.49
CA GLN A 6 1.69 14.96 -8.85
C GLN A 6 1.02 13.67 -8.36
N GLN A 7 0.92 12.64 -9.21
CA GLN A 7 0.35 11.35 -8.82
C GLN A 7 1.12 10.71 -7.65
N VAL A 8 2.45 10.82 -7.61
CA VAL A 8 3.24 10.35 -6.47
C VAL A 8 2.83 11.09 -5.19
N THR A 9 2.77 12.42 -5.25
CA THR A 9 2.41 13.25 -4.09
C THR A 9 0.99 12.96 -3.61
N ASP A 10 0.03 12.85 -4.53
CA ASP A 10 -1.36 12.51 -4.23
C ASP A 10 -1.45 11.10 -3.60
N THR A 11 -0.73 10.12 -4.14
CA THR A 11 -0.71 8.75 -3.60
C THR A 11 -0.15 8.69 -2.18
N ILE A 12 0.96 9.40 -1.91
CA ILE A 12 1.56 9.48 -0.56
C ILE A 12 0.53 10.09 0.41
N ARG A 13 -0.15 11.16 -0.01
CA ARG A 13 -1.19 11.81 0.80
C ARG A 13 -2.37 10.87 1.06
N GLU A 14 -2.84 10.15 0.05
CA GLU A 14 -3.92 9.15 0.17
C GLU A 14 -3.54 8.03 1.13
N PHE A 15 -2.29 7.55 1.09
CA PHE A 15 -1.77 6.58 2.06
C PHE A 15 -1.81 7.11 3.49
N GLN A 16 -1.32 8.33 3.72
CA GLN A 16 -1.32 8.94 5.04
C GLN A 16 -2.75 9.16 5.58
N GLN A 17 -3.69 9.55 4.71
CA GLN A 17 -5.10 9.67 5.07
C GLN A 17 -5.72 8.32 5.45
N ASN A 18 -5.47 7.28 4.63
CA ASN A 18 -5.95 5.94 4.93
C ASN A 18 -5.35 5.38 6.22
N LEU A 19 -4.06 5.60 6.46
CA LEU A 19 -3.40 5.23 7.71
C LEU A 19 -4.08 5.89 8.92
N ALA A 20 -4.35 7.20 8.84
CA ALA A 20 -5.04 7.95 9.88
C ALA A 20 -6.47 7.46 10.12
N ILE A 21 -7.21 7.08 9.07
CA ILE A 21 -8.57 6.53 9.17
C ILE A 21 -8.54 5.13 9.79
N SER A 22 -7.56 4.31 9.40
CA SER A 22 -7.37 2.96 9.90
C SER A 22 -7.12 2.96 11.41
N GLU A 23 -6.46 4.01 11.93
CA GLU A 23 -5.95 4.09 13.32
C GLU A 23 -4.85 3.05 13.61
N TRP A 24 -4.16 2.60 12.56
CA TRP A 24 -3.04 1.66 12.67
C TRP A 24 -1.71 2.40 12.67
N SER A 25 -0.79 1.95 13.52
CA SER A 25 0.59 2.42 13.53
C SER A 25 1.45 1.67 12.51
N VAL A 26 2.49 2.33 11.98
CA VAL A 26 3.46 1.74 11.05
C VAL A 26 4.04 0.44 11.60
N ASP A 27 4.40 0.38 12.89
CA ASP A 27 4.91 -0.83 13.54
C ASP A 27 3.90 -1.98 13.63
N GLN A 28 2.62 -1.68 13.81
CA GLN A 28 1.58 -2.71 13.81
C GLN A 28 1.41 -3.30 12.42
N ILE A 29 1.37 -2.44 11.40
CA ILE A 29 1.30 -2.86 10.00
C ILE A 29 2.52 -3.69 9.63
N ALA A 30 3.71 -3.26 10.06
CA ALA A 30 4.96 -3.98 9.83
C ALA A 30 4.91 -5.37 10.48
N THR A 31 4.42 -5.47 11.70
CA THR A 31 4.26 -6.74 12.43
C THR A 31 3.29 -7.68 11.71
N GLU A 32 2.11 -7.18 11.30
CA GLU A 32 1.10 -7.97 10.59
C GLU A 32 1.59 -8.45 9.22
N LEU A 33 2.27 -7.58 8.47
CA LEU A 33 2.85 -7.90 7.16
C LEU A 33 4.21 -8.61 7.27
N GLN A 34 4.63 -8.99 8.48
CA GLN A 34 5.89 -9.67 8.78
C GLN A 34 7.11 -8.98 8.13
N THR A 35 7.17 -7.66 8.26
CA THR A 35 8.18 -6.79 7.65
C THR A 35 8.74 -5.76 8.65
N SER A 36 9.63 -4.89 8.17
CA SER A 36 10.22 -3.81 8.97
C SER A 36 9.38 -2.53 8.87
N SER A 37 9.34 -1.75 9.95
CA SER A 37 8.68 -0.43 9.96
C SER A 37 9.31 0.53 8.95
N GLU A 38 10.64 0.41 8.73
CA GLU A 38 11.36 1.16 7.69
C GLU A 38 10.82 0.86 6.30
N LYS A 39 10.57 -0.42 5.98
CA LYS A 39 10.01 -0.81 4.69
C LYS A 39 8.60 -0.27 4.49
N ILE A 40 7.74 -0.36 5.51
CA ILE A 40 6.40 0.25 5.44
C ILE A 40 6.51 1.75 5.19
N ASN A 41 7.42 2.44 5.88
CA ASN A 41 7.63 3.87 5.68
C ASN A 41 8.06 4.19 4.25
N ARG A 42 9.00 3.42 3.67
CA ARG A 42 9.39 3.59 2.27
C ARG A 42 8.24 3.37 1.30
N ILE A 43 7.38 2.38 1.57
CA ILE A 43 6.19 2.13 0.74
C ILE A 43 5.20 3.29 0.83
N LEU A 44 4.95 3.82 2.05
CA LEU A 44 4.10 4.99 2.27
C LEU A 44 4.61 6.22 1.52
N HIS A 45 5.93 6.35 1.37
CA HIS A 45 6.60 7.42 0.64
C HIS A 45 6.85 7.09 -0.85
N LEU A 46 6.37 5.93 -1.35
CA LEU A 46 6.63 5.43 -2.72
C LEU A 46 8.12 5.36 -3.11
N GLU A 47 9.01 5.19 -2.13
CA GLU A 47 10.46 5.06 -2.33
C GLU A 47 10.90 3.61 -2.61
N GLN A 48 9.96 2.66 -2.48
CA GLN A 48 10.21 1.23 -2.67
C GLN A 48 10.30 0.87 -4.16
N GLN A 49 11.33 0.12 -4.55
CA GLN A 49 11.53 -0.28 -5.96
C GLN A 49 10.46 -1.25 -6.48
N SER A 50 9.84 -2.01 -5.57
CA SER A 50 8.86 -3.03 -5.92
C SER A 50 7.51 -2.40 -6.21
N ILE A 51 7.05 -2.51 -7.46
CA ILE A 51 5.77 -1.96 -7.90
C ILE A 51 4.58 -2.64 -7.20
N GLU A 52 4.71 -3.88 -6.73
CA GLU A 52 3.65 -4.58 -6.00
C GLU A 52 3.48 -4.13 -4.54
N ASP A 53 4.54 -3.63 -3.90
CA ASP A 53 4.55 -3.34 -2.45
C ASP A 53 3.52 -2.25 -2.07
N PRO A 54 3.36 -1.13 -2.82
CA PRO A 54 2.28 -0.17 -2.59
C PRO A 54 0.88 -0.77 -2.75
N TRP A 55 0.68 -1.69 -3.69
CA TRP A 55 -0.62 -2.34 -3.87
C TRP A 55 -0.98 -3.23 -2.67
N ILE A 56 0.00 -3.97 -2.14
CA ILE A 56 -0.18 -4.79 -0.94
C ILE A 56 -0.60 -3.91 0.24
N LEU A 57 0.11 -2.79 0.46
CA LEU A 57 -0.21 -1.89 1.56
C LEU A 57 -1.58 -1.24 1.39
N LYS A 58 -1.95 -0.85 0.17
CA LYS A 58 -3.29 -0.34 -0.16
C LYS A 58 -4.36 -1.35 0.24
N GLU A 59 -4.28 -2.58 -0.27
CA GLU A 59 -5.28 -3.62 0.00
C GLU A 59 -5.37 -3.94 1.50
N PHE A 60 -4.23 -3.96 2.20
CA PHE A 60 -4.21 -4.15 3.64
C PHE A 60 -4.96 -3.02 4.37
N LEU A 61 -4.65 -1.76 4.08
CA LEU A 61 -5.32 -0.61 4.70
C LEU A 61 -6.82 -0.59 4.38
N GLU A 62 -7.20 -0.81 3.12
CA GLU A 62 -8.61 -0.86 2.71
C GLU A 62 -9.37 -1.96 3.45
N GLN A 63 -8.77 -3.15 3.61
CA GLN A 63 -9.38 -4.24 4.38
C GLN A 63 -9.50 -3.92 5.86
N GLN A 64 -8.48 -3.33 6.49
CA GLN A 64 -8.55 -2.98 7.92
C GLN A 64 -9.57 -1.85 8.17
N ILE A 65 -9.58 -0.81 7.35
CA ILE A 65 -10.56 0.29 7.43
C ILE A 65 -11.97 -0.26 7.28
N LYS A 66 -12.20 -1.15 6.31
CA LYS A 66 -13.49 -1.81 6.09
C LYS A 66 -13.91 -2.71 7.26
N LYS A 67 -12.96 -3.46 7.85
CA LYS A 67 -13.20 -4.27 9.07
C LYS A 67 -13.61 -3.39 10.26
N SER A 68 -13.02 -2.20 10.38
CA SER A 68 -13.40 -1.20 11.38
C SER A 68 -14.73 -0.48 11.07
N GLY A 69 -15.43 -0.85 9.99
CA GLY A 69 -16.70 -0.25 9.59
C GLY A 69 -16.57 1.17 8.99
N LYS A 70 -15.34 1.58 8.64
CA LYS A 70 -15.05 2.89 8.03
C LYS A 70 -14.89 2.75 6.52
N THR A 71 -14.80 3.89 5.83
CA THR A 71 -14.58 3.94 4.38
C THR A 71 -13.20 4.50 4.09
N ALA A 72 -12.41 3.77 3.31
CA ALA A 72 -11.08 4.19 2.88
C ALA A 72 -11.19 5.32 1.85
N VAL A 73 -10.21 6.21 1.84
CA VAL A 73 -10.02 7.20 0.77
C VAL A 73 -9.59 6.46 -0.50
N PRO A 74 -10.30 6.64 -1.62
CA PRO A 74 -9.94 5.99 -2.86
C PRO A 74 -8.63 6.53 -3.40
N PHE A 75 -7.78 5.63 -3.89
CA PHE A 75 -6.53 6.01 -4.53
C PHE A 75 -6.75 6.48 -5.97
N THR A 76 -6.16 7.61 -6.34
CA THR A 76 -6.24 8.16 -7.70
C THR A 76 -5.26 7.47 -8.65
N ALA A 77 -4.09 7.08 -8.15
CA ALA A 77 -3.05 6.40 -8.90
C ALA A 77 -3.18 4.87 -8.89
N LEU A 78 -3.42 4.28 -7.72
CA LEU A 78 -3.57 2.84 -7.51
C LEU A 78 -5.04 2.41 -7.71
N LYS A 79 -5.57 2.69 -8.91
CA LYS A 79 -6.98 2.44 -9.23
C LYS A 79 -7.19 1.18 -10.05
N GLY A 80 -8.39 0.60 -9.94
CA GLY A 80 -8.80 -0.58 -10.71
C GLY A 80 -8.41 -1.89 -10.03
N ASP A 81 -8.58 -2.98 -10.77
CA ASP A 81 -8.29 -4.33 -10.30
C ASP A 81 -6.83 -4.71 -10.64
N TYR A 82 -6.02 -4.97 -9.61
CA TYR A 82 -4.63 -5.34 -9.77
C TYR A 82 -4.45 -6.65 -10.55
N HIS A 83 -5.47 -7.51 -10.62
CA HIS A 83 -5.46 -8.71 -11.45
C HIS A 83 -5.41 -8.42 -12.95
N GLN A 84 -5.84 -7.23 -13.37
CA GLN A 84 -5.85 -6.83 -14.77
C GLN A 84 -4.49 -6.31 -15.26
N TYR A 85 -3.56 -6.03 -14.34
CA TYR A 85 -2.23 -5.55 -14.70
C TYR A 85 -1.27 -6.73 -14.93
N TRP A 86 -0.96 -7.02 -16.20
CA TRP A 86 -0.05 -8.09 -16.61
C TRP A 86 1.37 -7.98 -16.01
N PHE A 87 1.79 -6.77 -15.63
CA PHE A 87 3.09 -6.49 -15.03
C PHE A 87 3.11 -6.64 -13.50
N LEU A 88 1.94 -6.76 -12.84
CA LEU A 88 1.85 -7.00 -11.41
C LEU A 88 1.79 -8.50 -11.13
N LYS A 89 2.45 -8.91 -10.03
CA LYS A 89 2.29 -10.26 -9.50
C LYS A 89 1.06 -10.29 -8.59
N ALA A 90 -0.14 -10.38 -9.17
CA ALA A 90 -1.40 -10.42 -8.42
C ALA A 90 -1.37 -11.43 -7.25
N LYS A 91 -0.82 -12.64 -7.49
CA LYS A 91 -0.64 -13.67 -6.45
C LYS A 91 0.15 -13.21 -5.21
N LYS A 92 1.05 -12.24 -5.32
CA LYS A 92 1.74 -11.65 -4.15
C LYS A 92 0.80 -10.72 -3.37
N ILE A 93 0.03 -9.92 -4.10
CA ILE A 93 -0.95 -8.97 -3.56
C ILE A 93 -2.04 -9.73 -2.82
N ASP A 94 -2.60 -10.78 -3.42
CA ASP A 94 -3.60 -11.66 -2.78
C ASP A 94 -3.09 -12.31 -1.49
N LYS A 95 -1.80 -12.65 -1.44
CA LYS A 95 -1.17 -13.25 -0.27
C LYS A 95 -0.68 -12.22 0.75
N MET A 96 -0.84 -10.92 0.48
CA MET A 96 -0.26 -9.83 1.25
C MET A 96 1.25 -10.01 1.50
N GLN A 97 1.96 -10.57 0.52
CA GLN A 97 3.38 -10.88 0.65
C GLN A 97 4.23 -9.76 0.06
N LEU A 98 4.79 -8.94 0.94
CA LEU A 98 5.77 -7.94 0.57
C LEU A 98 7.02 -8.56 -0.05
N SER A 99 7.66 -7.80 -0.92
CA SER A 99 8.90 -8.24 -1.58
C SER A 99 10.01 -8.49 -0.55
N LYS A 100 10.91 -9.44 -0.82
CA LYS A 100 12.03 -9.70 0.10
C LYS A 100 13.07 -8.59 -0.03
N GLY A 101 13.48 -8.02 1.09
CA GLY A 101 14.50 -6.97 1.17
C GLY A 101 13.94 -5.56 1.42
N ASP A 102 14.72 -4.75 2.12
CA ASP A 102 14.44 -3.36 2.49
C ASP A 102 14.97 -2.38 1.42
N TYR A 103 14.85 -2.71 0.13
CA TYR A 103 15.40 -1.94 -0.99
C TYR A 103 14.32 -1.56 -2.00
#